data_AF-A0A6I3CA29-F1
#
_entry.id   AF-A0A6I3CA29-F1
#
_cell.length_a   1.000
_cell.length_b   1.000
_cell.length_c   1.000
_cell.angle_alpha   90.00
_cell.angle_beta   90.00
_cell.angle_gamma   90.00
#
_symmetry.space_group_name_H-M   'P 1'
#
loop_
_entity.id
_entity.type
_entity.pdbx_description
1 polymer ?
#
loop_
_entity_poly.entity_id
_entity_poly.type
_entity_poly.pdbx_seq_one_letter_code
_entity_poly.pdbx_strand_id
1 'polypeptide(L)'
;MLDSTPTRRSSTWYVSGPLRRLCFSSRGAHLESILVDSNVLIAFFDSTHINHAVVKKSIPRTQIQFAISTASVIECLIRAYDRGYEFAIEYEITFRELISERLDLTNPIALQAAQLLSKYRISFVDAIIWATAEFHGLVLWTLDRRLANKSPNIRYLLEAE
;
A
#
# COMPACT_ATOMS: atom_id res chain seq x y z
N MET A 1 58.20 -2.95 -31.78
CA MET A 1 57.00 -2.13 -31.53
C MET A 1 55.96 -3.06 -30.93
N LEU A 2 55.41 -2.67 -29.78
CA LEU A 2 54.91 -3.54 -28.71
C LEU A 2 53.61 -4.30 -29.00
N ASP A 3 53.59 -5.50 -28.42
CA ASP A 3 52.53 -6.40 -27.98
C ASP A 3 51.20 -5.73 -27.53
N SER A 4 50.05 -6.35 -27.84
CA SER A 4 48.94 -6.52 -26.88
C SER A 4 47.74 -7.30 -27.44
N THR A 5 47.33 -8.27 -26.64
CA THR A 5 46.16 -9.15 -26.73
C THR A 5 44.83 -8.43 -26.46
N PRO A 6 43.68 -8.94 -26.96
CA PRO A 6 42.38 -8.48 -26.53
C PRO A 6 41.97 -9.19 -25.23
N THR A 7 41.86 -8.42 -24.16
CA THR A 7 41.36 -8.88 -22.86
C THR A 7 39.84 -8.86 -22.82
N ARG A 8 39.25 -9.97 -22.35
CA ARG A 8 37.84 -10.08 -21.93
C ARG A 8 37.46 -8.98 -20.93
N ARG A 9 36.25 -8.44 -21.04
CA ARG A 9 35.45 -8.02 -19.87
C ARG A 9 33.97 -8.36 -20.07
N SER A 10 33.55 -9.42 -19.38
CA SER A 10 32.17 -9.68 -19.00
C SER A 10 31.78 -8.71 -17.88
N SER A 11 30.79 -7.85 -18.10
CA SER A 11 30.16 -7.06 -17.04
C SER A 11 28.93 -7.80 -16.51
N THR A 12 29.18 -8.73 -15.59
CA THR A 12 28.19 -9.28 -14.67
C THR A 12 27.78 -8.15 -13.72
N TRP A 13 26.56 -7.64 -13.87
CA TRP A 13 25.96 -6.76 -12.86
C TRP A 13 25.51 -7.60 -11.66
N TYR A 14 26.46 -7.90 -10.76
CA TYR A 14 26.16 -8.35 -9.41
C TYR A 14 25.70 -7.12 -8.60
N VAL A 15 24.39 -6.97 -8.40
CA VAL A 15 23.86 -6.08 -7.35
C VAL A 15 23.75 -6.89 -6.07
N SER A 16 24.89 -7.21 -5.47
CA SER A 16 24.98 -7.77 -4.12
C SER A 16 25.19 -6.62 -3.13
N GLY A 17 24.10 -5.93 -2.79
CA GLY A 17 24.06 -5.00 -1.66
C GLY A 17 23.35 -5.67 -0.48
N PRO A 18 23.89 -5.63 0.75
CA PRO A 18 23.17 -6.14 1.90
C PRO A 18 21.93 -5.27 2.14
N LEU A 19 20.75 -5.89 2.12
CA LEU A 19 19.53 -5.30 2.65
C LEU A 19 19.81 -4.94 4.11
N ARG A 20 20.14 -3.67 4.36
CA ARG A 20 20.22 -3.14 5.72
C ARG A 20 18.84 -3.33 6.32
N ARG A 21 18.71 -4.29 7.23
CA ARG A 21 17.62 -4.27 8.20
C ARG A 21 17.74 -2.95 8.95
N LEU A 22 16.88 -2.00 8.61
CA LEU A 22 16.62 -0.87 9.49
C LEU A 22 16.00 -1.47 10.75
N CYS A 23 16.84 -1.77 11.73
CA CYS A 23 16.39 -2.07 13.08
C CYS A 23 15.73 -0.79 13.60
N PHE A 24 14.40 -0.76 13.55
CA PHE A 24 13.61 0.27 14.22
C PHE A 24 13.72 0.02 15.73
N SER A 25 14.44 0.89 16.42
CA SER A 25 14.65 0.82 17.86
C SER A 25 13.36 1.18 18.58
N SER A 26 12.73 0.19 19.21
CA SER A 26 11.54 0.33 20.05
C SER A 26 11.80 1.16 21.30
N ARG A 27 10.99 2.20 21.55
CA ARG A 27 10.61 2.70 22.89
C ARG A 27 9.46 3.72 22.78
N GLY A 28 8.26 3.27 23.12
CA GLY A 28 7.00 3.99 23.04
C GLY A 28 5.93 2.99 22.62
N ALA A 29 4.75 2.97 23.26
CA ALA A 29 3.67 2.08 22.86
C ALA A 29 3.36 2.29 21.37
N HIS A 30 3.83 1.38 20.52
CA HIS A 30 3.60 1.47 19.08
C HIS A 30 2.11 1.24 18.86
N LEU A 31 1.40 2.31 18.53
CA LEU A 31 0.08 2.19 17.94
C LEU A 31 0.26 1.35 16.67
N GLU A 32 -0.55 0.31 16.52
CA GLU A 32 -0.56 -0.50 15.31
C GLU A 32 -0.99 0.43 14.16
N SER A 33 -0.12 0.59 13.17
CA SER A 33 -0.41 1.38 11.97
C SER A 33 -0.78 0.44 10.83
N ILE A 34 -1.86 0.77 10.13
CA ILE A 34 -2.49 -0.10 9.14
C ILE A 34 -2.62 0.67 7.83
N LEU A 35 -2.12 0.10 6.73
CA LEU A 35 -2.35 0.64 5.40
C LEU A 35 -3.74 0.22 4.92
N VAL A 36 -4.57 1.18 4.54
CA VAL A 36 -5.92 0.91 4.05
C VAL A 36 -5.95 0.93 2.52
N ASP A 37 -6.45 -0.15 1.93
CA ASP A 37 -6.69 -0.28 0.50
C ASP A 37 -7.82 0.66 0.03
N SER A 38 -7.82 1.03 -1.26
CA SER A 38 -8.83 1.90 -1.85
C SER A 38 -10.24 1.30 -1.74
N ASN A 39 -10.39 0.00 -1.95
CA ASN A 39 -11.69 -0.68 -1.88
C ASN A 39 -12.35 -0.61 -0.48
N VAL A 40 -11.55 -0.60 0.59
CA VAL A 40 -12.02 -0.43 1.97
C VAL A 40 -12.52 1.01 2.15
N LEU A 41 -11.75 2.00 1.71
CA LEU A 41 -12.11 3.40 1.83
C LEU A 41 -13.36 3.73 1.02
N ILE A 42 -13.44 3.25 -0.22
CA ILE A 42 -14.62 3.45 -1.06
C ILE A 42 -15.87 2.86 -0.39
N ALA A 43 -15.77 1.65 0.18
CA ALA A 43 -16.86 1.07 0.95
C ALA A 43 -17.19 1.88 2.22
N PHE A 44 -16.20 2.48 2.87
CA PHE A 44 -16.42 3.37 4.02
C PHE A 44 -17.18 4.65 3.64
N PHE A 45 -16.91 5.20 2.46
CA PHE A 45 -17.54 6.43 1.96
C PHE A 45 -18.92 6.22 1.35
N ASP A 46 -19.09 5.15 0.58
CA ASP A 46 -20.31 4.90 -0.14
C ASP A 46 -21.31 4.15 0.74
N SER A 47 -22.33 4.85 1.24
CA SER A 47 -23.39 4.28 2.07
C SER A 47 -24.23 3.23 1.36
N THR A 48 -24.19 3.19 0.03
CA THR A 48 -24.89 2.18 -0.78
C THR A 48 -24.05 0.93 -1.02
N HIS A 49 -22.76 0.96 -0.69
CA HIS A 49 -21.87 -0.17 -0.87
C HIS A 49 -22.25 -1.31 0.08
N ILE A 50 -22.32 -2.54 -0.45
CA ILE A 50 -22.76 -3.73 0.31
C ILE A 50 -21.98 -3.96 1.61
N ASN A 51 -20.69 -3.58 1.62
CA ASN A 51 -19.80 -3.73 2.77
C ASN A 51 -19.72 -2.49 3.68
N HIS A 52 -20.51 -1.43 3.42
CA HIS A 52 -20.41 -0.16 4.15
C HIS A 52 -20.54 -0.33 5.66
N ALA A 53 -21.58 -1.03 6.10
CA ALA A 53 -21.86 -1.23 7.53
C ALA A 53 -20.73 -1.99 8.24
N VAL A 54 -20.17 -3.02 7.58
CA VAL A 54 -19.07 -3.81 8.13
C VAL A 54 -17.82 -2.94 8.25
N VAL A 55 -17.44 -2.24 7.19
CA VAL A 55 -16.25 -1.37 7.18
C VAL A 55 -16.36 -0.25 8.23
N LYS A 56 -17.53 0.41 8.33
CA LYS A 56 -17.79 1.43 9.36
C LYS A 56 -17.60 0.91 10.78
N LYS A 57 -17.96 -0.35 11.04
CA LYS A 57 -17.78 -1.00 12.34
C LYS A 57 -16.32 -1.42 12.58
N SER A 58 -15.63 -1.87 11.53
CA SER A 58 -14.25 -2.40 11.60
C SER A 58 -13.16 -1.34 11.65
N ILE A 59 -13.48 -0.06 11.38
CA ILE A 59 -12.56 1.06 11.53
C ILE A 59 -12.81 1.69 12.93
N PRO A 60 -12.16 1.18 13.99
CA PRO A 60 -12.34 1.73 15.34
C PRO A 60 -11.77 3.16 15.38
N ARG A 61 -12.45 4.03 16.13
CA ARG A 61 -12.04 5.43 16.30
C ARG A 61 -10.90 5.61 17.32
N THR A 62 -10.44 4.56 17.96
CA THR A 62 -9.47 4.64 19.05
C THR A 62 -8.42 3.55 18.95
N GLN A 63 -7.14 3.94 19.12
CA GLN A 63 -5.93 3.11 19.25
C GLN A 63 -5.27 2.56 17.97
N ILE A 64 -5.87 2.70 16.80
CA ILE A 64 -5.25 2.30 15.52
C ILE A 64 -4.98 3.56 14.69
N GLN A 65 -3.77 3.65 14.12
CA GLN A 65 -3.45 4.68 13.14
C GLN A 65 -3.65 4.12 11.74
N PHE A 66 -4.39 4.86 10.91
CA PHE A 66 -4.58 4.47 9.52
C PHE A 66 -3.64 5.25 8.62
N ALA A 67 -2.93 4.54 7.76
CA ALA A 67 -2.16 5.08 6.67
C ALA A 67 -2.89 4.84 5.34
N ILE A 68 -2.60 5.68 4.35
CA ILE A 68 -3.12 5.55 2.99
C ILE A 68 -1.98 5.78 2.00
N SER A 69 -1.93 4.99 0.92
CA SER A 69 -0.95 5.22 -0.15
C SER A 69 -1.44 6.32 -1.10
N THR A 70 -0.52 7.03 -1.77
CA THR A 70 -0.89 7.94 -2.86
C THR A 70 -1.74 7.26 -3.93
N ALA A 71 -1.47 5.98 -4.23
CA ALA A 71 -2.24 5.21 -5.20
C ALA A 71 -3.70 5.00 -4.75
N SER A 72 -3.90 4.66 -3.47
CA SER A 72 -5.24 4.52 -2.89
C SER A 72 -5.99 5.86 -2.88
N VAL A 73 -5.32 6.97 -2.58
CA VAL A 73 -5.90 8.32 -2.66
C VAL A 73 -6.38 8.61 -4.09
N ILE A 74 -5.54 8.38 -5.09
CA ILE A 74 -5.88 8.62 -6.50
C ILE A 74 -7.10 7.81 -6.91
N GLU A 75 -7.15 6.50 -6.61
CA GLU A 75 -8.30 5.67 -6.96
C GLU A 75 -9.60 6.14 -6.29
N CYS A 76 -9.54 6.52 -5.01
CA CYS A 76 -10.70 7.04 -4.30
C CYS A 76 -11.18 8.37 -4.90
N LEU A 77 -10.24 9.29 -5.20
CA LEU A 77 -10.57 10.59 -5.76
C LEU A 77 -11.10 10.49 -7.19
N ILE A 78 -10.60 9.57 -8.03
CA ILE A 78 -11.18 9.33 -9.36
C ILE A 78 -12.68 9.01 -9.23
N ARG A 79 -13.05 8.06 -8.35
CA ARG A 79 -14.46 7.71 -8.12
C ARG A 79 -15.26 8.87 -7.53
N ALA A 80 -14.65 9.69 -6.68
CA ALA A 80 -15.30 10.86 -6.12
C ALA A 80 -15.56 11.91 -7.21
N TYR A 81 -14.56 12.23 -8.05
CA TYR A 81 -14.69 13.16 -9.16
C TYR A 81 -15.70 12.69 -10.22
N ASP A 82 -15.81 11.38 -10.48
CA ASP A 82 -16.84 10.82 -11.36
C ASP A 82 -18.27 11.15 -10.86
N ARG A 83 -18.44 11.42 -9.56
CA ARG A 83 -19.72 11.82 -8.94
C ARG A 83 -19.88 13.34 -8.80
N GLY A 84 -18.79 14.10 -8.88
CA GLY A 84 -18.78 15.56 -8.74
C GLY A 84 -17.63 16.08 -7.89
N TYR A 85 -17.29 17.36 -8.08
CA TYR A 85 -16.19 18.01 -7.36
C TYR A 85 -16.43 18.06 -5.85
N GLU A 86 -17.67 18.25 -5.43
CA GLU A 86 -18.10 18.33 -4.05
C GLU A 86 -17.80 17.02 -3.29
N PHE A 87 -18.01 15.87 -3.93
CA PHE A 87 -17.67 14.56 -3.36
C PHE A 87 -16.16 14.40 -3.18
N ALA A 88 -15.35 14.91 -4.11
CA ALA A 88 -13.88 14.86 -3.97
C ALA A 88 -13.40 15.71 -2.78
N ILE A 89 -14.05 16.84 -2.51
CA ILE A 89 -13.78 17.66 -1.31
C ILE A 89 -14.17 16.92 -0.04
N GLU A 90 -15.34 16.27 0.00
CA GLU A 90 -15.76 15.45 1.15
C GLU A 90 -14.78 14.30 1.46
N TYR A 91 -14.26 13.65 0.42
CA TYR A 91 -13.23 12.63 0.54
C TYR A 91 -11.95 13.20 1.15
N GLU A 92 -11.47 14.35 0.64
CA GLU A 92 -10.27 15.00 1.16
C GLU A 92 -10.41 15.44 2.63
N ILE A 93 -11.57 15.99 3.02
CA ILE A 93 -11.85 16.34 4.42
C ILE A 93 -11.78 15.09 5.29
N THR A 94 -12.49 14.03 4.89
CA THR A 94 -12.53 12.79 5.66
C THR A 94 -11.17 12.11 5.72
N PHE A 95 -10.35 12.17 4.65
CA PHE A 95 -8.98 11.67 4.70
C PHE A 95 -8.16 12.40 5.75
N ARG A 96 -8.30 13.71 5.91
CA ARG A 96 -7.59 14.46 6.95
C ARG A 96 -8.03 14.09 8.36
N GLU A 97 -9.28 13.69 8.54
CA GLU A 97 -9.82 13.29 9.84
C GLU A 97 -9.50 11.84 10.20
N LEU A 98 -9.54 10.93 9.22
CA LEU A 98 -9.42 9.49 9.42
C LEU A 98 -7.99 8.98 9.31
N ILE A 99 -7.21 9.53 8.38
CA ILE A 99 -5.90 9.02 8.01
C ILE A 99 -4.82 9.79 8.77
N SER A 100 -4.02 9.06 9.54
CA SER A 100 -2.88 9.59 10.29
C SER A 100 -1.68 9.89 9.40
N GLU A 101 -1.48 9.12 8.33
CA GLU A 101 -0.31 9.25 7.45
C GLU A 101 -0.65 8.99 5.98
N ARG A 102 -0.13 9.84 5.08
CA ARG A 102 -0.16 9.60 3.63
C ARG A 102 1.23 9.15 3.18
N LEU A 103 1.30 7.98 2.54
CA LEU A 103 2.55 7.35 2.14
C LEU A 103 2.79 7.55 0.64
N ASP A 104 3.90 8.22 0.32
CA ASP A 104 4.27 8.56 -1.05
C ASP A 104 4.81 7.37 -1.84
N LEU A 105 4.51 7.34 -3.15
CA LEU A 105 5.15 6.42 -4.07
C LEU A 105 6.61 6.84 -4.31
N THR A 106 7.54 6.09 -3.73
CA THR A 106 8.98 6.30 -3.87
C THR A 106 9.61 5.30 -4.83
N ASN A 107 10.85 5.55 -5.28
CA ASN A 107 11.58 4.63 -6.18
C ASN A 107 11.71 3.20 -5.61
N PRO A 108 12.07 2.98 -4.32
CA PRO A 108 12.09 1.64 -3.74
C PRO A 108 10.75 0.92 -3.82
N ILE A 109 9.65 1.63 -3.50
CA ILE A 109 8.29 1.08 -3.58
C ILE A 109 7.95 0.71 -5.03
N ALA A 110 8.27 1.57 -6.01
CA ALA A 110 8.01 1.30 -7.42
C ALA A 110 8.76 0.06 -7.94
N LEU A 111 10.03 -0.12 -7.55
CA LEU A 111 10.82 -1.30 -7.89
C LEU A 111 10.23 -2.58 -7.28
N GLN A 112 9.82 -2.53 -6.01
CA GLN A 112 9.17 -3.65 -5.33
C GLN A 112 7.80 -3.97 -5.95
N ALA A 113 7.01 -2.96 -6.29
CA ALA A 113 5.72 -3.13 -6.97
C ALA A 113 5.90 -3.85 -8.32
N ALA A 114 6.90 -3.48 -9.12
CA ALA A 114 7.20 -4.15 -10.37
C ALA A 114 7.54 -5.64 -10.17
N GLN A 115 8.26 -5.98 -9.09
CA GLN A 115 8.54 -7.37 -8.73
C GLN A 115 7.27 -8.13 -8.34
N LEU A 116 6.41 -7.54 -7.49
CA LEU A 116 5.14 -8.12 -7.09
C LEU A 116 4.21 -8.35 -8.29
N LEU A 117 4.15 -7.37 -9.20
CA LEU A 117 3.35 -7.43 -10.43
C LEU A 117 3.77 -8.62 -11.31
N SER A 118 5.08 -8.74 -11.58
CA SER A 118 5.65 -9.84 -12.36
C SER A 118 5.41 -11.21 -11.72
N LYS A 119 5.57 -11.28 -10.39
CA LYS A 119 5.45 -12.53 -9.63
C LYS A 119 4.01 -13.02 -9.47
N TYR A 120 3.09 -12.14 -9.11
CA TYR A 120 1.74 -12.53 -8.68
C TYR A 120 0.64 -12.24 -9.70
N ARG A 121 0.95 -11.51 -10.79
CA ARG A 121 -0.01 -11.12 -11.85
C ARG A 121 -1.26 -10.41 -11.29
N ILE A 122 -1.03 -9.51 -10.35
CA ILE A 122 -2.06 -8.63 -9.76
C ILE A 122 -2.21 -7.35 -10.59
N SER A 123 -3.12 -6.44 -10.22
CA SER A 123 -3.20 -5.15 -10.91
C SER A 123 -1.99 -4.27 -10.57
N PHE A 124 -1.73 -3.27 -11.42
CA PHE A 124 -0.66 -2.30 -11.19
C PHE A 124 -0.85 -1.54 -9.87
N VAL A 125 -2.09 -1.15 -9.56
CA VAL A 125 -2.40 -0.39 -8.34
C VAL A 125 -2.29 -1.27 -7.10
N ASP A 126 -2.83 -2.50 -7.12
CA ASP A 126 -2.68 -3.45 -6.00
C ASP A 126 -1.20 -3.73 -5.69
N ALA A 127 -0.37 -3.84 -6.74
CA ALA A 127 1.06 -4.05 -6.58
C ALA A 127 1.75 -2.87 -5.89
N ILE A 128 1.36 -1.63 -6.21
CA ILE A 128 1.87 -0.44 -5.54
C ILE A 128 1.42 -0.41 -4.08
N ILE A 129 0.14 -0.58 -3.81
CA ILE A 129 -0.42 -0.55 -2.45
C ILE A 129 0.24 -1.61 -1.58
N TRP A 130 0.38 -2.84 -2.09
CA TRP A 130 1.06 -3.91 -1.38
C TRP A 130 2.55 -3.60 -1.18
N ALA A 131 3.27 -3.14 -2.20
CA ALA A 131 4.67 -2.74 -2.03
C ALA A 131 4.84 -1.63 -0.97
N THR A 132 3.92 -0.66 -0.93
CA THR A 132 3.91 0.39 0.10
C THR A 132 3.74 -0.22 1.49
N ALA A 133 2.78 -1.14 1.69
CA ALA A 133 2.62 -1.81 2.98
C ALA A 133 3.89 -2.56 3.41
N GLU A 134 4.49 -3.35 2.52
CA GLU A 134 5.71 -4.10 2.83
C GLU A 134 6.91 -3.19 3.12
N PHE A 135 7.07 -2.12 2.36
CA PHE A 135 8.18 -1.18 2.54
C PHE A 135 8.12 -0.48 3.90
N HIS A 136 6.91 -0.13 4.36
CA HIS A 136 6.69 0.51 5.66
C HIS A 136 6.48 -0.48 6.82
N GLY A 137 6.48 -1.78 6.56
CA GLY A 137 6.24 -2.81 7.57
C GLY A 137 4.83 -2.77 8.18
N LEU A 138 3.84 -2.36 7.39
CA LEU A 138 2.44 -2.22 7.81
C LEU A 138 1.62 -3.43 7.39
N VAL A 139 0.53 -3.69 8.12
CA VAL A 139 -0.53 -4.62 7.68
C VAL A 139 -1.41 -3.90 6.66
N LEU A 140 -1.68 -4.55 5.53
CA LEU A 140 -2.61 -4.04 4.52
C LEU A 140 -4.03 -4.56 4.79
N TRP A 141 -5.01 -3.68 4.93
CA TRP A 141 -6.43 -4.05 4.99
C TRP A 141 -7.09 -3.89 3.63
N THR A 142 -7.75 -4.96 3.15
CA THR A 142 -8.43 -4.99 1.85
C THR A 142 -9.79 -5.69 1.92
N LEU A 143 -10.67 -5.38 0.96
CA LEU A 143 -11.88 -6.13 0.64
C LEU A 143 -11.68 -7.09 -0.55
N ASP A 144 -10.47 -7.22 -1.10
CA ASP A 144 -10.17 -8.23 -2.11
C ASP A 144 -9.55 -9.49 -1.47
N ARG A 145 -10.35 -10.55 -1.39
CA ARG A 145 -9.89 -11.85 -0.89
C ARG A 145 -8.76 -12.45 -1.73
N ARG A 146 -8.72 -12.19 -3.03
CA ARG A 146 -7.67 -12.71 -3.93
C ARG A 146 -6.32 -12.08 -3.61
N LEU A 147 -6.32 -10.79 -3.26
CA LEU A 147 -5.12 -10.06 -2.82
C LEU A 147 -4.70 -10.50 -1.42
N ALA A 148 -5.64 -10.62 -0.48
CA ALA A 148 -5.37 -11.09 0.88
C ALA A 148 -4.69 -12.46 0.92
N ASN A 149 -5.10 -13.37 0.04
CA ASN A 149 -4.50 -14.70 -0.05
C ASN A 149 -3.04 -14.73 -0.55
N LYS A 150 -2.45 -13.59 -0.95
CA LYS A 150 -1.08 -13.53 -1.47
C LYS A 150 -0.01 -13.38 -0.39
N SER A 151 -0.37 -12.88 0.80
CA SER A 151 0.59 -12.63 1.88
C SER A 151 -0.11 -12.62 3.25
N PRO A 152 0.51 -13.18 4.31
CA PRO A 152 -0.05 -13.13 5.66
C PRO A 152 -0.14 -11.71 6.24
N ASN A 153 0.58 -10.74 5.66
CA ASN A 153 0.52 -9.34 6.06
C ASN A 153 -0.61 -8.56 5.36
N ILE A 154 -1.44 -9.22 4.58
CA ILE A 154 -2.63 -8.64 3.95
C ILE A 154 -3.86 -9.27 4.58
N ARG A 155 -4.66 -8.45 5.27
CA ARG A 155 -5.84 -8.87 5.99
C ARG A 155 -7.10 -8.59 5.17
N TYR A 156 -7.91 -9.61 4.99
CA TYR A 156 -9.25 -9.48 4.45
C TYR A 156 -10.23 -9.04 5.54
N LEU A 157 -10.86 -7.87 5.36
CA LEU A 157 -11.63 -7.23 6.43
C LEU A 157 -12.93 -7.97 6.78
N LEU A 158 -13.52 -8.72 5.85
CA LEU A 158 -14.81 -9.39 6.06
C LEU A 158 -14.70 -10.77 6.73
N GLU A 159 -13.48 -11.21 7.06
CA GLU A 159 -13.22 -12.43 7.85
C GLU A 159 -12.91 -12.15 9.33
N ALA A 160 -12.96 -10.88 9.75
CA ALA A 160 -12.75 -10.53 11.16
C ALA A 160 -13.98 -10.95 12.00
N GLU A 161 -13.81 -12.10 12.66
CA GLU A 161 -14.56 -12.73 13.77
C GLU A 161 -15.76 -11.99 14.37
#